data_AF-A0A0J8R9N4-F1
#
_entry.id   AF-A0A0J8R9N4-F1
#
_cell.length_a   1.000
_cell.length_b   1.000
_cell.length_c   1.000
_cell.angle_alpha   90.00
_cell.angle_beta   90.00
_cell.angle_gamma   90.00
#
_symmetry.space_group_name_H-M   'P 1'
#
loop_
_entity.id
_entity.type
_entity.pdbx_description
1 polymer ?
#
loop_
_entity_poly.entity_id
_entity_poly.type
_entity_poly.pdbx_seq_one_letter_code
_entity_poly.pdbx_strand_id
1 'polypeptide(L)'
;MAGMEEIEIHSKSYLVRWINVSGEHTISWSIQPHKKSLNFGIFKHPGTTGTLTATSASIHSSSDFGDGRENGRPGNASSSVVTEKLKGIGLKPIRWVGKCEADKISQGTYDVGSGEGGNYALVFDNTFSKQISKTATFVLLTYPTHCPPRSGHQIHHSQAGLGYAAVTSALTRSNPNIASGASDSTESLRNFSRIGK
;
A
#
# COMPACT_ATOMS: atom_id res chain seq x y z
N MET A 1 -8.42 -8.29 -8.10
CA MET A 1 -7.05 -8.68 -8.48
C MET A 1 -6.11 -8.18 -7.41
N ALA A 2 -5.37 -9.08 -6.77
CA ALA A 2 -4.31 -8.71 -5.84
C ALA A 2 -3.01 -9.25 -6.44
N GLY A 3 -2.05 -8.37 -6.71
CA GLY A 3 -0.75 -8.73 -7.26
C GLY A 3 0.28 -7.73 -6.81
N MET A 4 1.47 -8.22 -6.47
CA MET A 4 2.65 -7.36 -6.32
C MET A 4 3.13 -6.96 -7.70
N GLU A 5 3.34 -5.66 -7.91
CA GLU A 5 3.79 -5.06 -9.16
C GLU A 5 5.08 -4.28 -8.88
N GLU A 6 6.10 -4.46 -9.72
CA GLU A 6 7.24 -3.55 -9.74
C GLU A 6 6.96 -2.46 -10.79
N ILE A 7 6.91 -1.21 -10.34
CA ILE A 7 6.66 -0.06 -11.21
C ILE A 7 7.94 0.75 -11.38
N GLU A 8 8.19 1.23 -12.59
CA GLU A 8 9.23 2.22 -12.88
C GLU A 8 8.60 3.54 -13.33
N ILE A 9 9.05 4.65 -12.75
CA ILE A 9 8.65 6.00 -13.14
C ILE A 9 9.89 6.76 -13.56
N HIS A 10 9.97 7.13 -14.84
CA HIS A 10 11.09 7.91 -15.36
C HIS A 10 11.21 9.29 -14.70
N SER A 11 12.41 9.86 -14.75
CA SER A 11 12.63 11.24 -14.28
C SER A 11 11.76 12.23 -15.04
N LYS A 12 11.32 13.31 -14.38
CA LYS A 12 10.41 14.31 -14.98
C LYS A 12 9.14 13.70 -15.56
N SER A 13 8.68 12.58 -15.00
CA SER A 13 7.46 11.90 -15.43
C SER A 13 6.62 11.53 -14.23
N TYR A 14 5.36 11.24 -14.48
CA TYR A 14 4.49 10.53 -13.56
C TYR A 14 3.83 9.34 -14.28
N LEU A 15 3.38 8.38 -13.48
CA LEU A 15 2.68 7.19 -13.92
C LEU A 15 1.24 7.25 -13.41
N VAL A 16 0.29 6.98 -14.28
CA VAL A 16 -1.12 6.82 -13.88
C VAL A 16 -1.52 5.37 -14.05
N ARG A 17 -1.88 4.72 -12.94
CA ARG A 17 -2.48 3.39 -12.92
C ARG A 17 -3.99 3.50 -12.73
N TRP A 18 -4.74 3.18 -13.78
CA TRP A 18 -6.19 3.17 -13.75
C TRP A 18 -6.75 1.90 -13.12
N ILE A 19 -7.78 2.05 -12.29
CA ILE A 19 -8.50 0.95 -11.67
C ILE A 19 -10.00 1.25 -11.73
N ASN A 20 -10.80 0.25 -12.05
CA ASN A 20 -12.26 0.34 -11.97
C ASN A 20 -12.71 -0.33 -10.66
N VAL A 21 -13.45 0.42 -9.83
CA VAL A 21 -13.83 -0.01 -8.47
C VAL A 21 -15.31 0.23 -8.30
N SER A 22 -16.04 -0.78 -7.85
CA SER A 22 -17.46 -0.69 -7.54
C SER A 22 -17.72 0.22 -6.33
N GLY A 23 -18.94 0.75 -6.23
CA GLY A 23 -19.40 1.36 -4.97
C GLY A 23 -19.30 0.37 -3.81
N GLU A 24 -19.14 0.89 -2.59
CA GLU A 24 -19.08 0.09 -1.36
C GLU A 24 -17.91 -0.91 -1.32
N HIS A 25 -16.85 -0.60 -2.07
CA HIS A 25 -15.58 -1.30 -2.03
C HIS A 25 -14.49 -0.41 -1.47
N THR A 26 -13.48 -1.03 -0.89
CA THR A 26 -12.30 -0.35 -0.39
C THR A 26 -11.14 -0.55 -1.36
N ILE A 27 -10.48 0.54 -1.71
CA ILE A 27 -9.19 0.56 -2.39
C ILE A 27 -8.12 0.50 -1.30
N SER A 28 -7.30 -0.55 -1.28
CA SER A 28 -6.19 -0.71 -0.34
C SER A 28 -4.86 -0.77 -1.10
N TRP A 29 -3.89 0.03 -0.69
CA TRP A 29 -2.59 0.10 -1.33
C TRP A 29 -1.44 -0.07 -0.35
N SER A 30 -0.34 -0.59 -0.85
CA SER A 30 0.98 -0.57 -0.24
C SER A 30 2.02 -0.19 -1.30
N ILE A 31 2.86 0.79 -1.00
CA ILE A 31 3.90 1.28 -1.91
C ILE A 31 5.22 1.29 -1.14
N GLN A 32 6.23 0.67 -1.72
CA GLN A 32 7.60 0.72 -1.24
C GLN A 32 8.49 1.26 -2.35
N PRO A 33 8.77 2.57 -2.39
CA PRO A 33 9.86 3.09 -3.21
C PRO A 33 11.16 2.42 -2.78
N HIS A 34 12.03 2.10 -3.74
CA HIS A 34 13.34 1.53 -3.41
C HIS A 34 14.30 2.65 -3.00
N LYS A 35 15.33 2.92 -3.79
CA LYS A 35 16.46 3.79 -3.45
C LYS A 35 16.12 5.27 -3.18
N LYS A 36 14.97 5.77 -3.66
CA LYS A 36 14.59 7.19 -3.57
C LYS A 36 13.08 7.34 -3.40
N SER A 37 12.68 8.44 -2.76
CA SER A 37 11.26 8.75 -2.51
C SER A 37 10.46 9.00 -3.80
N LEU A 38 9.17 8.74 -3.77
CA LEU A 38 8.19 9.09 -4.83
C LEU A 38 7.03 9.85 -4.20
N ASN A 39 6.27 10.60 -4.98
CA ASN A 39 4.99 11.14 -4.52
C ASN A 39 3.85 10.22 -4.95
N PHE A 40 2.80 10.14 -4.14
CA PHE A 40 1.62 9.34 -4.44
C PHE A 40 0.30 10.09 -4.22
N GLY A 41 -0.68 9.82 -5.08
CA GLY A 41 -2.04 10.38 -4.96
C GLY A 41 -3.10 9.53 -5.64
N ILE A 42 -4.35 9.79 -5.29
CA ILE A 42 -5.55 9.12 -5.81
C ILE A 42 -6.49 10.19 -6.35
N PHE A 43 -6.96 9.96 -7.57
CA PHE A 43 -7.91 10.81 -8.28
C PHE A 43 -9.07 9.98 -8.82
N LYS A 44 -10.17 10.63 -9.16
CA LYS A 44 -11.35 10.01 -9.76
C LYS A 44 -11.68 10.66 -11.09
N HIS A 45 -12.02 9.84 -12.08
CA HIS A 45 -12.51 10.31 -13.37
C HIS A 45 -13.96 10.81 -13.27
N PRO A 46 -14.33 11.97 -13.87
CA PRO A 46 -15.63 12.62 -13.66
C PRO A 46 -16.85 11.92 -14.33
N GLY A 47 -16.67 10.89 -15.16
CA GLY A 47 -17.74 10.04 -15.75
C GLY A 47 -17.11 8.95 -16.64
N THR A 48 -17.46 7.66 -16.65
CA THR A 48 -18.77 7.08 -16.95
C THR A 48 -18.84 5.68 -16.34
N THR A 49 -20.00 5.37 -15.75
CA THR A 49 -20.55 4.03 -15.52
C THR A 49 -20.63 3.29 -16.85
N GLY A 50 -19.55 2.65 -17.31
CA GLY A 50 -19.54 1.99 -18.61
C GLY A 50 -18.15 1.53 -19.01
N THR A 51 -17.87 0.27 -18.70
CA THR A 51 -16.97 -0.67 -19.39
C THR A 51 -15.83 -0.08 -20.23
N LEU A 52 -14.96 0.75 -19.66
CA LEU A 52 -13.57 0.70 -20.09
C LEU A 52 -13.01 -0.57 -19.46
N THR A 53 -12.94 -1.64 -20.27
CA THR A 53 -12.12 -2.81 -19.95
C THR A 53 -10.79 -2.30 -19.43
N ALA A 54 -10.47 -2.68 -18.19
CA ALA A 54 -9.23 -2.34 -17.52
C ALA A 54 -8.05 -2.94 -18.29
N THR A 55 -7.66 -2.32 -19.40
CA THR A 55 -6.30 -2.44 -19.88
C THR A 55 -5.47 -1.69 -18.85
N SER A 56 -4.61 -2.42 -18.16
CA SER A 56 -3.52 -1.95 -17.30
C SER A 56 -2.54 -1.08 -18.11
N ALA A 57 -3.03 -0.05 -18.79
CA ALA A 57 -2.25 0.89 -19.56
C ALA A 57 -1.73 1.92 -18.57
N SER A 58 -0.54 1.65 -18.05
CA SER A 58 0.28 2.66 -17.39
C SER A 58 0.60 3.74 -18.41
N ILE A 59 0.02 4.93 -18.26
CA ILE A 59 0.35 6.06 -19.12
C ILE A 59 1.56 6.78 -18.49
N HIS A 60 2.71 6.68 -19.15
CA HIS A 60 3.89 7.47 -18.81
C HIS A 60 3.71 8.86 -19.44
N SER A 61 3.54 9.87 -18.60
CA SER A 61 3.32 11.24 -19.06
C SER A 61 4.62 12.03 -18.93
N SER A 62 5.42 12.08 -19.99
CA SER A 62 6.58 12.97 -20.07
C SER A 62 6.09 14.36 -20.46
N SER A 63 5.82 15.23 -19.50
CA SER A 63 5.67 16.65 -19.83
C SER A 63 7.02 17.32 -19.77
N ASP A 64 7.41 17.99 -20.85
CA ASP A 64 8.54 18.91 -20.87
C ASP A 64 8.23 20.04 -19.87
N PHE A 65 8.80 19.95 -18.67
CA PHE A 65 8.72 21.02 -17.68
C PHE A 65 9.66 22.13 -18.14
N GLY A 66 9.19 22.90 -19.13
CA GLY A 66 9.83 24.13 -19.55
C GLY A 66 10.06 25.02 -18.34
N ASP A 67 11.24 25.65 -18.31
CA ASP A 67 11.71 26.60 -17.30
C ASP A 67 10.81 27.86 -17.29
N GLY A 68 9.59 27.72 -16.77
CA GLY A 68 8.63 28.80 -16.60
C GLY A 68 8.82 29.43 -15.23
N ARG A 69 9.71 30.41 -15.14
CA ARG A 69 9.69 31.40 -14.06
C ARG A 69 8.39 32.21 -14.18
N GLU A 70 7.43 32.00 -13.27
CA GLU A 70 6.41 33.02 -13.02
C GLU A 70 5.98 33.07 -11.54
N ASN A 71 5.67 34.29 -11.14
CA ASN A 71 5.63 34.85 -9.79
C ASN A 71 4.65 34.21 -8.81
N GLY A 72 5.03 34.31 -7.54
CA GLY A 72 4.31 33.74 -6.41
C GLY A 72 2.92 34.33 -6.11
N ARG A 73 2.10 33.47 -5.51
CA ARG A 73 1.05 33.81 -4.55
C ARG A 73 1.12 32.80 -3.40
N PRO A 74 1.12 33.23 -2.12
CA PRO A 74 1.10 32.29 -1.00
C PRO A 74 -0.35 31.84 -0.78
N GLY A 75 -0.70 30.71 -1.40
CA GLY A 75 -2.04 30.15 -1.34
C GLY A 75 -2.00 28.66 -1.00
N ASN A 76 -2.08 28.36 0.29
CA ASN A 76 -2.63 27.14 0.88
C ASN A 76 -2.17 25.76 0.31
N ALA A 77 -1.20 25.16 1.01
CA ALA A 77 -0.89 23.72 1.06
C ALA A 77 -0.64 22.95 -0.27
N SER A 78 0.65 22.79 -0.60
CA SER A 78 1.24 21.54 -1.13
C SER A 78 0.61 20.90 -2.39
N SER A 79 0.05 21.65 -3.33
CA SER A 79 -0.34 21.08 -4.64
C SER A 79 0.90 20.88 -5.52
N SER A 80 1.21 19.63 -5.87
CA SER A 80 2.24 19.35 -6.87
C SER A 80 1.77 19.83 -8.26
N VAL A 81 2.71 20.17 -9.15
CA VAL A 81 2.40 20.54 -10.55
C VAL A 81 1.55 19.46 -11.24
N VAL A 82 1.77 18.19 -10.91
CA VAL A 82 0.95 17.07 -11.40
C VAL A 82 -0.48 17.18 -10.92
N THR A 83 -0.71 17.52 -9.64
CA THR A 83 -2.06 17.67 -9.09
C THR A 83 -2.86 18.75 -9.84
N GLU A 84 -2.22 19.87 -10.17
CA GLU A 84 -2.86 20.96 -10.92
C GLU A 84 -3.16 20.56 -12.37
N LYS A 85 -2.22 19.90 -13.05
CA LYS A 85 -2.44 19.36 -14.41
C LYS A 85 -3.61 18.37 -14.45
N LEU A 86 -3.65 17.42 -13.50
CA LEU A 86 -4.70 16.41 -13.42
C LEU A 86 -6.07 17.04 -13.14
N LYS A 87 -6.14 18.05 -12.27
CA LYS A 87 -7.36 18.85 -12.06
C LYS A 87 -7.78 19.58 -13.34
N GLY A 88 -6.82 20.17 -14.07
CA GLY A 88 -7.07 20.89 -15.33
C GLY A 88 -7.67 20.02 -16.43
N ILE A 89 -7.31 18.73 -16.49
CA ILE A 89 -7.94 17.76 -17.40
C ILE A 89 -9.27 17.17 -16.86
N GLY A 90 -9.74 17.65 -15.71
CA GLY A 90 -11.04 17.27 -15.14
C GLY A 90 -10.99 16.15 -14.10
N LEU A 91 -9.82 15.66 -13.68
CA LEU A 91 -9.75 14.64 -12.63
C LEU A 91 -10.06 15.25 -11.25
N LYS A 92 -11.00 14.62 -10.53
CA LYS A 92 -11.33 15.02 -9.17
C LYS A 92 -10.28 14.47 -8.21
N PRO A 93 -9.58 15.30 -7.42
CA PRO A 93 -8.67 14.81 -6.39
C PRO A 93 -9.48 14.08 -5.31
N ILE A 94 -9.04 12.88 -4.94
CA ILE A 94 -9.65 12.09 -3.86
C ILE A 94 -8.77 12.17 -2.62
N ARG A 95 -7.49 11.83 -2.78
CA ARG A 95 -6.52 11.87 -1.68
C ARG A 95 -5.12 12.11 -2.23
N TRP A 96 -4.46 13.18 -1.78
CA TRP A 96 -3.02 13.32 -1.98
C TRP A 96 -2.30 12.73 -0.77
N VAL A 97 -1.57 11.64 -0.97
CA VAL A 97 -0.79 11.00 0.10
C VAL A 97 0.54 11.71 0.27
N GLY A 98 1.10 12.26 -0.80
CA GLY A 98 2.35 12.99 -0.78
C GLY A 98 3.56 12.06 -0.83
N LYS A 99 4.64 12.44 -0.15
CA LYS A 99 5.95 11.80 -0.27
C LYS A 99 5.96 10.43 0.43
N CYS A 100 6.20 9.38 -0.35
CA CYS A 100 6.57 8.05 0.12
C CYS A 100 8.09 7.97 0.21
N GLU A 101 8.64 7.73 1.41
CA GLU A 101 10.08 7.69 1.64
C GLU A 101 10.75 6.46 1.03
N ALA A 102 12.05 6.60 0.71
CA ALA A 102 12.88 5.49 0.23
C ALA A 102 12.91 4.33 1.22
N ASP A 103 12.85 3.10 0.71
CA ASP A 103 12.93 1.84 1.43
C ASP A 103 11.87 1.66 2.53
N LYS A 104 10.85 2.51 2.58
CA LYS A 104 9.75 2.46 3.56
C LYS A 104 8.43 2.12 2.88
N ILE A 105 7.67 1.24 3.53
CA ILE A 105 6.31 0.91 3.10
C ILE A 105 5.36 2.03 3.53
N SER A 106 4.70 2.64 2.56
CA SER A 106 3.57 3.55 2.75
C SER A 106 2.29 2.84 2.34
N GLN A 107 1.35 2.67 3.27
CA GLN A 107 0.10 1.94 3.03
C GLN A 107 -1.11 2.80 3.39
N GLY A 108 -2.27 2.47 2.83
CA GLY A 108 -3.51 3.14 3.17
C GLY A 108 -4.72 2.51 2.49
N THR A 109 -5.89 2.96 2.92
CA THR A 109 -7.17 2.54 2.35
C THR A 109 -8.07 3.73 2.03
N TYR A 110 -8.94 3.57 1.05
CA TYR A 110 -9.98 4.52 0.71
C TYR A 110 -11.28 3.78 0.39
N ASP A 111 -12.32 4.06 1.17
CA ASP A 111 -13.64 3.48 0.98
C ASP A 111 -14.39 4.27 -0.10
N VAL A 112 -14.85 3.56 -1.11
CA VAL A 112 -15.67 4.11 -2.19
C VAL A 112 -17.11 4.16 -1.72
N GLY A 113 -17.67 5.36 -1.66
CA GLY A 113 -19.06 5.57 -1.24
C GLY A 113 -20.07 4.85 -2.14
N SER A 114 -21.28 4.66 -1.62
CA SER A 114 -22.39 4.14 -2.42
C SER A 114 -22.68 5.10 -3.58
N GLY A 115 -22.84 4.57 -4.79
CA GLY A 115 -22.98 5.37 -6.02
C GLY A 115 -21.69 6.07 -6.50
N GLU A 116 -20.57 5.94 -5.79
CA GLU A 116 -19.29 6.56 -6.18
C GLU A 116 -18.35 5.62 -6.94
N GLY A 117 -18.82 4.45 -7.35
CA GLY A 117 -18.06 3.54 -8.20
C GLY A 117 -17.58 4.15 -9.52
N GLY A 118 -16.61 3.50 -10.15
CA GLY A 118 -16.06 3.86 -11.45
C GLY A 118 -14.54 3.89 -11.47
N ASN A 119 -13.97 4.71 -12.35
CA ASN A 119 -12.55 4.74 -12.60
C ASN A 119 -11.80 5.68 -11.65
N TYR A 120 -10.83 5.11 -10.94
CA TYR A 120 -9.87 5.80 -10.10
C TYR A 120 -8.48 5.75 -10.73
N ALA A 121 -7.74 6.85 -10.58
CA ALA A 121 -6.35 6.98 -10.99
C ALA A 121 -5.45 6.96 -9.76
N LEU A 122 -4.54 5.99 -9.71
CA LEU A 122 -3.43 5.95 -8.76
C LEU A 122 -2.23 6.60 -9.45
N VAL A 123 -1.72 7.69 -8.87
CA VAL A 123 -0.73 8.55 -9.50
C VAL A 123 0.59 8.43 -8.75
N PHE A 124 1.62 7.95 -9.43
CA PHE A 124 2.99 7.89 -8.93
C PHE A 124 3.80 8.99 -9.59
N ASP A 125 4.21 9.98 -8.82
CA ASP A 125 4.81 11.22 -9.32
C ASP A 125 6.32 11.23 -9.05
N ASN A 126 7.09 11.28 -10.14
CA ASN A 126 8.55 11.46 -10.17
C ASN A 126 8.96 12.75 -10.91
N THR A 127 8.07 13.72 -11.02
CA THR A 127 8.32 14.93 -11.81
C THR A 127 9.41 15.81 -11.21
N PHE A 128 9.63 15.71 -9.91
CA PHE A 128 10.68 16.44 -9.19
C PHE A 128 12.10 15.88 -9.41
N SER A 129 12.26 14.71 -10.03
CA SER A 129 13.60 14.16 -10.31
C SER A 129 14.16 14.68 -11.63
N LYS A 130 15.39 15.19 -11.58
CA LYS A 130 16.06 15.75 -12.76
C LYS A 130 16.49 14.69 -13.79
N GLN A 131 17.03 13.56 -13.32
CA GLN A 131 17.68 12.54 -14.16
C GLN A 131 17.43 11.09 -13.69
N ILE A 132 16.86 10.91 -12.51
CA ILE A 132 16.77 9.59 -11.88
C ILE A 132 15.36 9.02 -12.06
N SER A 133 15.25 7.95 -12.83
CA SER A 133 14.10 7.04 -12.80
C SER A 133 14.02 6.36 -11.43
N LYS A 134 12.81 6.04 -10.98
CA LYS A 134 12.59 5.41 -9.68
C LYS A 134 11.77 4.16 -9.84
N THR A 135 12.14 3.14 -9.11
CA THR A 135 11.40 1.89 -9.00
C THR A 135 10.69 1.81 -7.64
N ALA A 136 9.53 1.18 -7.63
CA ALA A 136 8.79 0.90 -6.41
C ALA A 136 8.09 -0.45 -6.51
N THR A 137 7.99 -1.14 -5.38
CA THR A 137 7.08 -2.28 -5.25
C THR A 137 5.71 -1.75 -4.85
N PHE A 138 4.69 -2.12 -5.61
CA PHE A 138 3.31 -1.69 -5.42
C PHE A 138 2.39 -2.89 -5.24
N VAL A 139 1.51 -2.84 -4.24
CA VAL A 139 0.47 -3.85 -4.03
C VAL A 139 -0.85 -3.12 -3.96
N LEU A 140 -1.82 -3.59 -4.75
CA LEU A 140 -3.18 -3.09 -4.78
C LEU A 140 -4.16 -4.21 -4.47
N LEU A 141 -5.08 -3.94 -3.54
CA LEU A 141 -6.24 -4.78 -3.27
C LEU A 141 -7.51 -3.94 -3.41
N THR A 142 -8.56 -4.58 -3.90
CA THR A 142 -9.92 -4.04 -3.87
C THR A 142 -10.86 -5.12 -3.33
N TYR A 143 -11.65 -4.78 -2.33
CA TYR A 143 -12.55 -5.70 -1.64
C TYR A 143 -13.82 -4.99 -1.17
N PRO A 144 -14.95 -5.69 -0.96
CA PRO A 144 -16.16 -5.09 -0.40
C PRO A 144 -15.86 -4.49 0.98
N THR A 145 -16.24 -3.23 1.23
CA THR A 145 -15.86 -2.49 2.45
C THR A 145 -16.35 -3.18 3.73
N HIS A 146 -17.49 -3.87 3.68
CA HIS A 146 -18.06 -4.62 4.80
C HIS A 146 -17.40 -5.99 5.04
N CYS A 147 -16.52 -6.43 4.15
CA CYS A 147 -15.82 -7.72 4.21
C CYS A 147 -14.31 -7.53 3.96
N PRO A 148 -13.57 -6.86 4.87
CA PRO A 148 -12.14 -6.68 4.70
C PRO A 148 -11.40 -8.03 4.69
N PRO A 149 -10.36 -8.18 3.86
CA PRO A 149 -9.55 -9.39 3.85
C PRO A 149 -8.89 -9.55 5.22
N ARG A 150 -8.98 -10.76 5.77
CA ARG A 150 -8.32 -11.08 7.04
C ARG A 150 -6.81 -10.96 6.83
N SER A 151 -6.19 -10.00 7.50
CA SER A 151 -4.74 -9.85 7.56
C SER A 151 -4.15 -11.16 8.06
N GLY A 152 -3.43 -11.90 7.20
CA GLY A 152 -2.78 -13.15 7.59
C GLY A 152 -1.71 -12.92 8.65
N HIS A 153 -2.10 -13.04 9.92
CA HIS A 153 -1.24 -13.24 11.08
C HIS A 153 -1.74 -14.56 11.71
N GLN A 154 -0.96 -15.61 11.93
CA GLN A 154 0.48 -15.81 11.93
C GLN A 154 0.77 -17.22 11.40
N ILE A 155 1.81 -17.40 10.59
CA ILE A 155 2.41 -18.73 10.46
C ILE A 155 3.02 -19.02 11.83
N HIS A 156 2.31 -19.77 12.67
CA HIS A 156 2.89 -20.36 13.87
C HIS A 156 3.97 -21.33 13.35
N HIS A 157 5.22 -20.87 13.37
CA HIS A 157 6.37 -21.70 13.08
C HIS A 157 6.48 -22.69 14.23
N SER A 158 5.73 -23.80 14.17
CA SER A 158 5.95 -24.92 15.06
C SER A 158 7.35 -25.44 14.78
N GLN A 159 8.29 -25.13 15.68
CA GLN A 159 9.56 -25.84 15.79
C GLN A 159 9.25 -27.34 15.87
N ALA A 160 9.51 -28.07 14.79
CA ALA A 160 9.71 -29.51 14.84
C ALA A 160 11.21 -29.74 15.04
N GLY A 161 11.64 -29.74 16.30
CA GLY A 161 12.98 -30.16 16.72
C GLY A 161 13.01 -31.66 17.02
N LEU A 162 13.68 -32.41 16.14
CA LEU A 162 14.46 -33.64 16.31
C LEU A 162 13.91 -34.82 17.14
N GLY A 163 13.94 -36.02 16.53
CA GLY A 163 13.98 -37.29 17.26
C GLY A 163 13.82 -38.52 16.37
N TYR A 164 14.93 -39.08 15.90
CA TYR A 164 14.99 -40.41 15.28
C TYR A 164 14.77 -41.53 16.32
N ALA A 165 14.09 -42.59 15.86
CA ALA A 165 14.18 -43.99 16.26
C ALA A 165 13.29 -44.56 17.42
N ALA A 166 12.58 -45.62 17.01
CA ALA A 166 12.44 -46.93 17.68
C ALA A 166 11.27 -47.22 18.64
N VAL A 167 10.30 -47.96 18.08
CA VAL A 167 9.64 -49.21 18.54
C VAL A 167 9.00 -49.38 19.94
N THR A 168 7.75 -49.88 19.88
CA THR A 168 7.07 -50.89 20.72
C THR A 168 6.38 -50.51 22.05
N SER A 169 5.06 -50.78 22.06
CA SER A 169 4.29 -51.54 23.08
C SER A 169 3.23 -50.83 23.93
N ALA A 170 2.07 -51.51 23.96
CA ALA A 170 1.14 -51.72 25.09
C ALA A 170 -0.01 -50.72 25.35
N LEU A 171 -1.21 -51.25 25.04
CA LEU A 171 -2.48 -51.18 25.76
C LEU A 171 -2.44 -50.55 27.16
N THR A 172 -3.34 -49.60 27.47
CA THR A 172 -4.45 -49.77 28.43
C THR A 172 -5.16 -48.46 28.75
N ARG A 173 -6.48 -48.59 28.81
CA ARG A 173 -7.57 -47.74 29.30
C ARG A 173 -7.26 -46.96 30.60
N SER A 174 -7.65 -45.68 30.67
CA SER A 174 -8.52 -45.06 31.71
C SER A 174 -8.29 -43.54 31.87
N ASN A 175 -9.39 -42.78 31.93
CA ASN A 175 -9.46 -41.42 32.48
C ASN A 175 -9.32 -41.50 34.02
N PRO A 176 -8.75 -40.49 34.72
CA PRO A 176 -9.64 -39.49 35.33
C PRO A 176 -9.02 -38.08 35.64
N ASN A 177 -9.94 -37.16 35.96
CA ASN A 177 -9.90 -36.08 36.97
C ASN A 177 -9.01 -34.82 36.86
N ILE A 178 -9.71 -33.69 36.76
CA ILE A 178 -9.70 -32.49 37.62
C ILE A 178 -8.37 -32.13 38.32
N ALA A 179 -7.82 -30.96 37.98
CA ALA A 179 -7.34 -29.97 38.96
C ALA A 179 -7.17 -28.58 38.31
N SER A 180 -7.87 -27.59 38.88
CA SER A 180 -7.60 -26.16 38.70
C SER A 180 -6.24 -25.82 39.29
N GLY A 181 -5.42 -25.06 38.57
CA GLY A 181 -4.17 -24.51 39.07
C GLY A 181 -3.98 -23.08 38.55
N ALA A 182 -4.27 -22.11 39.42
CA ALA A 182 -3.87 -20.73 39.22
C ALA A 182 -2.34 -20.64 39.24
N SER A 183 -1.75 -19.88 38.33
CA SER A 183 -0.38 -19.38 38.47
C SER A 183 -0.32 -17.99 37.87
N ASP A 184 -0.45 -17.04 38.79
CA ASP A 184 -0.03 -15.66 38.72
C ASP A 184 1.51 -15.62 38.56
N SER A 185 2.04 -14.83 37.61
CA SER A 185 3.46 -14.44 37.57
C SER A 185 3.68 -13.25 36.63
N THR A 186 3.50 -12.08 37.23
CA THR A 186 4.29 -10.84 37.12
C THR A 186 5.37 -10.71 36.05
N GLU A 187 5.14 -9.71 35.18
CA GLU A 187 6.04 -8.61 34.81
C GLU A 187 7.49 -8.70 35.30
N SER A 188 8.43 -8.78 34.35
CA SER A 188 9.66 -7.95 34.30
C SER A 188 10.63 -8.49 33.25
N LEU A 189 10.92 -7.74 32.18
CA LEU A 189 12.29 -7.72 31.66
C LEU A 189 12.69 -6.31 31.23
N ARG A 190 13.78 -5.89 31.86
CA ARG A 190 14.36 -4.57 31.92
C ARG A 190 15.03 -4.19 30.60
N ASN A 191 14.83 -2.93 30.26
CA ASN A 191 15.61 -2.14 29.32
C ASN A 191 17.12 -2.25 29.61
N PHE A 192 17.93 -2.63 28.62
CA PHE A 192 19.38 -2.40 28.65
C PHE A 192 19.83 -1.66 27.40
N SER A 193 20.18 -0.40 27.61
CA SER A 193 20.90 0.48 26.70
C SER A 193 22.41 0.32 26.92
N ARG A 194 23.13 0.10 25.81
CA ARG A 194 24.48 0.59 25.41
C ARG A 194 25.71 0.54 26.34
N ILE A 195 26.83 0.53 25.60
CA ILE A 195 28.23 0.85 25.94
C ILE A 195 28.99 -0.33 26.57
N GLY A 196 30.21 -0.70 26.17
CA GLY A 196 31.17 -0.18 25.20
C GLY A 196 32.58 -0.45 25.74
N LYS A 197 33.42 -1.17 25.01
CA LYS A 197 34.87 -1.00 24.88
C LYS A 197 35.42 -1.98 23.86
#